data_AF-G5R2M0-F1
#
_entry.id   AF-G5R2M0-F1
#
_cell.length_a   1.000
_cell.length_b   1.000
_cell.length_c   1.000
_cell.angle_alpha   90.00
_cell.angle_beta   90.00
_cell.angle_gamma   90.00
#
_symmetry.space_group_name_H-M   'P 1'
#
loop_
_entity.id
_entity.type
_entity.pdbx_description
1 polymer ?
#
loop_
_entity_poly.entity_id
_entity_poly.type
_entity_poly.pdbx_seq_one_letter_code
_entity_poly.pdbx_strand_id
1 'polypeptide(L)' 'RPIEHNLVSVTVIAPTALEADGWDTGLMVLGTQKAQEVVRREGLAVFMIMKEGEGFKTWMSPQFKTFLVSDKN' A
#
# COMPACT_ATOMS: atom_id res chain seq x y z
N ARG A 1 -3.75 -21.54 -1.08
CA ARG A 1 -2.80 -21.51 -2.23
C ARG A 1 -2.00 -20.21 -2.13
N PRO A 2 -0.73 -20.17 -2.56
CA PRO A 2 0.04 -18.94 -2.61
C PRO A 2 -0.65 -17.85 -3.46
N ILE A 3 -0.31 -16.58 -3.21
CA ILE A 3 -0.78 -15.45 -4.01
C ILE A 3 -0.21 -15.50 -5.44
N GLU A 4 -1.01 -15.09 -6.42
CA GLU A 4 -0.63 -15.10 -7.86
C GLU A 4 -0.66 -13.71 -8.50
N HIS A 5 -0.94 -12.66 -7.73
CA HIS A 5 -1.01 -11.28 -8.22
C HIS A 5 0.37 -10.61 -8.29
N ASN A 6 0.44 -9.48 -8.98
CA ASN A 6 1.67 -8.73 -9.23
C ASN A 6 2.00 -7.66 -8.15
N LEU A 7 1.29 -7.62 -7.03
CA LEU A 7 1.63 -6.75 -5.90
C LEU A 7 2.89 -7.27 -5.20
N VAL A 8 3.94 -6.46 -5.15
CA VAL A 8 5.28 -6.85 -4.68
C VAL A 8 5.52 -6.39 -3.24
N SER A 9 5.09 -5.17 -2.90
CA SER A 9 5.18 -4.66 -1.55
C SER A 9 4.01 -3.73 -1.23
N VAL A 10 3.66 -3.70 0.05
CA VAL A 10 2.69 -2.79 0.65
C VAL A 10 3.35 -2.17 1.87
N THR A 11 3.18 -0.87 2.05
CA THR A 11 3.63 -0.13 3.23
C THR A 11 2.44 0.63 3.77
N VAL A 12 2.18 0.48 5.07
CA VAL A 12 1.05 1.12 5.76
C VAL A 12 1.58 2.03 6.86
N ILE A 13 1.04 3.24 6.93
CA ILE A 13 1.19 4.15 8.07
C ILE A 13 -0.13 4.15 8.84
N ALA A 14 -0.08 3.81 10.11
CA ALA A 14 -1.22 3.75 11.02
C ALA A 14 -0.83 4.32 12.40
N PRO A 15 -1.81 4.63 13.29
CA PRO A 15 -1.53 5.14 14.63
C PRO A 15 -0.66 4.20 15.47
N THR A 16 -0.76 2.89 15.25
CA THR A 16 0.09 1.89 15.90
C THR A 16 0.74 0.95 14.88
N ALA A 17 1.92 0.41 15.25
CA ALA A 17 2.62 -0.58 14.43
C ALA A 17 1.82 -1.89 14.30
N LEU A 18 1.06 -2.27 15.33
CA LEU A 18 0.18 -3.45 15.29
C LEU A 18 -0.90 -3.33 14.21
N GLU A 19 -1.54 -2.16 14.12
CA GLU A 19 -2.52 -1.90 13.07
C GLU A 19 -1.87 -1.91 11.68
N ALA A 20 -0.68 -1.30 11.55
CA ALA A 20 0.05 -1.28 10.28
C ALA A 20 0.38 -2.70 9.77
N ASP A 21 0.90 -3.57 10.64
CA ASP A 21 1.26 -4.97 10.33
C ASP A 21 0.03 -5.83 10.00
N GLY A 22 -1.10 -5.59 10.69
CA GLY A 22 -2.37 -6.23 10.34
C GLY A 22 -2.87 -5.81 8.95
N TRP A 23 -2.80 -4.52 8.65
CA TRP A 23 -3.26 -3.97 7.38
C TRP A 23 -2.35 -4.37 6.22
N ASP A 24 -1.03 -4.28 6.35
CA ASP A 24 -0.12 -4.58 5.24
C ASP A 24 -0.23 -6.04 4.79
N THR A 25 -0.39 -6.97 5.73
CA THR A 25 -0.59 -8.39 5.49
C THR A 25 -1.92 -8.64 4.79
N GLY A 26 -3.02 -8.05 5.30
CA GLY A 26 -4.34 -8.19 4.70
C GLY A 26 -4.41 -7.62 3.28
N LEU A 27 -3.84 -6.43 3.07
CA LEU A 27 -3.79 -5.77 1.77
C LEU A 27 -2.89 -6.52 0.77
N MET A 28 -1.78 -7.09 1.24
CA MET A 28 -0.93 -7.95 0.43
C MET A 28 -1.72 -9.15 -0.08
N VAL A 29 -2.50 -9.83 0.77
CA VAL A 29 -3.31 -10.99 0.37
C VAL A 29 -4.42 -10.64 -0.61
N LEU A 30 -5.02 -9.45 -0.49
CA LEU A 30 -6.12 -9.00 -1.37
C LEU A 30 -5.66 -8.71 -2.81
N GLY A 31 -4.40 -8.33 -2.99
CA GLY A 31 -3.86 -7.85 -4.26
C GLY A 31 -4.35 -6.44 -4.64
N THR A 32 -3.69 -5.86 -5.64
CA THR A 32 -3.73 -4.42 -5.95
C THR A 32 -5.12 -3.80 -6.03
N GLN A 33 -6.04 -4.34 -6.84
CA GLN A 33 -7.33 -3.69 -7.09
C GLN A 33 -8.21 -3.65 -5.85
N LYS A 34 -8.41 -4.82 -5.21
CA LYS A 34 -9.22 -4.93 -3.99
C LYS A 34 -8.58 -4.17 -2.82
N ALA A 35 -7.25 -4.21 -2.71
CA ALA A 35 -6.54 -3.45 -1.69
C ALA A 35 -6.77 -1.94 -1.87
N GLN A 36 -6.72 -1.40 -3.09
CA GLN A 36 -7.00 0.02 -3.34
C GLN A 36 -8.44 0.42 -2.99
N GLU A 37 -9.42 -0.46 -3.22
CA GLU A 37 -10.82 -0.22 -2.82
C GLU A 37 -10.96 -0.14 -1.29
N VAL A 38 -10.36 -1.10 -0.57
CA VAL A 38 -10.35 -1.10 0.90
C VAL A 38 -9.64 0.14 1.43
N VAL A 39 -8.46 0.46 0.91
CA VAL A 39 -7.69 1.65 1.32
C VAL A 39 -8.50 2.93 1.15
N ARG A 40 -9.25 3.08 0.05
CA ARG A 40 -10.12 4.24 -0.17
C ARG A 40 -11.31 4.27 0.79
N ARG A 41 -11.92 3.10 1.07
CA ARG A 41 -13.07 2.99 1.97
C ARG A 41 -12.71 3.27 3.42
N GLU A 42 -11.60 2.73 3.89
CA GLU A 42 -11.14 2.85 5.28
C GLU A 42 -10.26 4.10 5.52
N GLY A 43 -9.89 4.83 4.46
CA GLY A 43 -9.10 6.06 4.57
C GLY A 43 -7.66 5.82 5.02
N LEU A 44 -7.05 4.70 4.63
CA LEU A 44 -5.72 4.29 5.09
C LEU A 44 -4.60 5.03 4.36
N ALA A 45 -3.51 5.32 5.07
CA ALA A 45 -2.26 5.83 4.48
C ALA A 45 -1.39 4.66 3.99
N VAL A 46 -1.54 4.33 2.71
CA VAL A 46 -0.84 3.18 2.08
C VAL A 46 -0.03 3.59 0.86
N PHE A 47 1.12 2.93 0.72
CA PHE A 47 2.00 2.91 -0.45
C PHE A 47 2.12 1.47 -0.98
N MET A 48 2.02 1.31 -2.30
CA MET A 48 2.06 -0.01 -2.96
C MET A 48 3.08 0.01 -4.10
N ILE A 49 3.82 -1.09 -4.27
CA ILE A 49 4.67 -1.36 -5.43
C ILE A 49 4.17 -2.60 -6.16
N MET A 50 3.94 -2.49 -7.45
CA MET A 50 3.46 -3.55 -8.33
C MET A 50 4.50 -3.84 -9.41
N LYS A 51 4.65 -5.12 -9.80
CA LYS A 51 5.42 -5.52 -10.97
C LYS A 51 4.58 -5.29 -12.23
N GLU A 52 5.06 -4.50 -13.19
CA GLU A 52 4.43 -4.32 -14.50
C GLU A 52 5.49 -4.58 -15.59
N GLY A 53 5.34 -5.68 -16.35
CA GLY A 53 6.33 -6.09 -17.36
C GLY A 53 7.72 -6.26 -16.75
N GLU A 54 8.72 -5.59 -17.33
CA GLU A 54 10.10 -5.57 -16.81
C GLU A 54 10.31 -4.55 -15.69
N GLY A 55 9.37 -3.63 -15.47
CA GLY A 55 9.49 -2.52 -14.52
C GLY A 55 8.70 -2.71 -13.22
N PHE A 56 8.60 -1.63 -12.46
CA PHE A 56 7.75 -1.51 -11.28
C PHE A 56 6.92 -0.24 -11.40
N LYS A 57 5.70 -0.30 -10.86
CA LYS A 57 4.80 0.83 -10.72
C LYS A 57 4.48 1.04 -9.26
N THR A 58 4.37 2.31 -8.88
CA THR A 58 4.00 2.68 -7.52
C THR A 58 2.62 3.31 -7.49
N TRP A 59 1.94 3.16 -6.37
CA TRP A 59 0.68 3.83 -6.10
C TRP A 59 0.67 4.29 -4.65
N MET A 60 0.20 5.52 -4.42
CA MET A 60 0.05 6.07 -3.07
C MET A 60 -1.40 6.51 -2.87
N SER A 61 -1.97 6.17 -1.72
CA SER A 61 -3.22 6.77 -1.25
C SER A 61 -3.08 8.29 -1.04
N PRO A 62 -4.18 9.06 -1.12
CA PRO A 62 -4.16 10.48 -0.76
C PRO A 62 -3.61 10.75 0.64
N GLN A 63 -3.96 9.89 1.61
CA GLN A 63 -3.52 9.99 3.00
C GLN A 63 -2.02 9.75 3.15
N PHE A 64 -1.43 8.83 2.38
CA PHE A 64 0.02 8.61 2.44
C PHE A 64 0.81 9.85 2.00
N LYS A 65 0.30 10.62 1.03
CA LYS A 65 0.99 11.82 0.52
C LYS A 65 1.20 12.89 1.60
N THR A 66 0.36 12.92 2.64
CA THR A 66 0.51 13.91 3.73
C THR A 66 1.70 13.63 4.64
N PHE A 67 2.27 12.42 4.58
CA PHE A 67 3.46 12.03 5.32
C PHE A 67 4.76 12.27 4.54
N LEU A 68 4.68 12.66 3.27
CA LEU A 68 5.87 12.96 2.47
C LEU A 68 6.48 14.29 2.93
N VAL A 69 7.73 14.21 3.37
CA VAL A 69 8.54 15.41 3.64
C VAL A 69 9.08 15.90 2.30
N SER A 70 8.83 17.16 1.97
CA SER A 70 9.53 17.82 0.86
C SER A 70 10.81 18.42 1.42
N ASP A 71 11.95 17.83 1.08
CA ASP A 71 13.25 18.46 1.33
C ASP A 71 13.31 19.76 0.52
N LYS A 72 13.05 20.90 1.18
CA LYS A 72 13.65 22.17 0.78
C LYS A 72 15.07 22.17 1.33
N ASN A 73 15.97 21.46 0.66
CA ASN A 73 17.41 21.67 0.80
C ASN A 73 17.84 22.74 -0.20
#